data_AF-A0A3D8L811-F1
#
_entry.id   AF-A0A3D8L811-F1
#
_cell.length_a   1.000
_cell.length_b   1.000
_cell.length_c   1.000
_cell.angle_alpha   90.00
_cell.angle_beta   90.00
_cell.angle_gamma   90.00
#
_symmetry.space_group_name_H-M   'P 1'
#
loop_
_entity.id
_entity.type
_entity.pdbx_description
1 polymer ?
#
loop_
_entity_poly.entity_id
_entity_poly.type
_entity_poly.pdbx_seq_one_letter_code
_entity_poly.pdbx_strand_id
1 'polypeptide(L)'
;MLIVKDLNRLHKGLMNSSTLLMKKVSGGLECSFLREGFTNNVVLIKDDVLAEALISSGVNGIIAGVDLLVFRSAFNTFSLRVKARKLYQELHASLPAANAAMLDAIAA
;
A
#
# COMPACT_ATOMS: atom_id res chain seq x y z
N MET A 1 12.77 -2.39 5.90
CA MET A 1 13.26 -2.51 4.50
C MET A 1 12.39 -3.40 3.57
N LEU A 2 11.39 -4.15 4.08
CA LEU A 2 10.49 -5.00 3.26
C LEU A 2 9.51 -4.20 2.38
N ILE A 3 9.02 -3.06 2.88
CA ILE A 3 8.00 -2.24 2.23
C ILE A 3 8.39 -1.75 0.82
N VAL A 4 9.69 -1.48 0.58
CA VAL A 4 10.18 -1.05 -0.74
C VAL A 4 10.09 -2.17 -1.77
N LYS A 5 10.36 -3.41 -1.36
CA LYS A 5 10.24 -4.58 -2.23
C LYS A 5 8.78 -4.82 -2.60
N ASP A 6 7.88 -4.70 -1.63
CA ASP A 6 6.44 -4.88 -1.85
C ASP A 6 5.85 -3.78 -2.75
N LEU A 7 6.23 -2.51 -2.54
CA LEU A 7 5.87 -1.40 -3.43
C LEU A 7 6.35 -1.62 -4.87
N ASN A 8 7.57 -2.13 -5.06
CA ASN A 8 8.07 -2.45 -6.40
C ASN A 8 7.29 -3.60 -7.05
N ARG A 9 6.91 -4.63 -6.28
CA ARG A 9 6.09 -5.75 -6.78
C ARG A 9 4.68 -5.29 -7.16
N LEU A 10 4.08 -4.44 -6.32
CA LEU A 10 2.79 -3.80 -6.61
C LEU A 10 2.87 -2.97 -7.89
N HIS A 11 3.89 -2.14 -8.04
CA HIS A 11 4.07 -1.32 -9.24
C HIS A 11 4.12 -2.18 -10.52
N LYS A 12 4.89 -3.27 -10.50
CA LYS A 12 4.97 -4.21 -11.63
C LYS A 12 3.64 -4.91 -11.93
N GLY A 13 2.89 -5.30 -10.90
CA GLY A 13 1.55 -5.90 -11.05
C GLY A 13 0.54 -4.90 -11.60
N LEU A 14 0.60 -3.65 -11.11
CA LEU A 14 -0.24 -2.55 -11.58
C LEU A 14 0.00 -2.29 -13.06
N MET A 15 1.24 -2.16 -13.54
CA MET A 15 1.47 -1.83 -14.95
C MET A 15 0.94 -2.88 -15.96
N ASN A 16 0.73 -4.12 -15.52
CA ASN A 16 0.39 -5.26 -16.40
C ASN A 16 -1.00 -5.86 -16.13
N SER A 17 -1.92 -5.09 -15.55
CA SER A 17 -3.28 -5.55 -15.18
C SER A 17 -4.37 -4.70 -15.83
N SER A 18 -5.62 -5.06 -15.60
CA SER A 18 -6.82 -4.24 -15.83
C SER A 18 -7.65 -4.09 -14.55
N THR A 19 -7.38 -4.93 -13.55
CA THR A 19 -8.04 -4.90 -12.24
C THR A 19 -7.04 -5.32 -11.15
N LEU A 20 -7.12 -4.66 -10.00
CA LEU A 20 -6.51 -5.10 -8.74
C LEU A 20 -7.62 -5.56 -7.80
N LEU A 21 -7.55 -6.82 -7.38
CA LEU A 21 -8.37 -7.39 -6.30
C LEU A 21 -7.56 -7.47 -5.01
N MET A 22 -8.16 -7.07 -3.92
CA MET A 22 -7.56 -7.01 -2.60
C MET A 22 -8.43 -7.80 -1.64
N LYS A 23 -7.83 -8.81 -1.00
CA LYS A 23 -8.53 -9.70 -0.06
C LYS A 23 -7.71 -9.86 1.21
N LYS A 24 -8.32 -9.60 2.36
CA LYS A 24 -7.71 -9.93 3.66
C LYS A 24 -7.62 -11.44 3.81
N VAL A 25 -6.45 -11.93 4.17
CA VAL A 25 -6.14 -13.35 4.44
C VAL A 25 -5.41 -13.47 5.77
N SER A 26 -5.27 -14.68 6.32
CA SER A 26 -4.68 -14.93 7.65
C SER A 26 -3.21 -14.50 7.81
N GLY A 27 -2.56 -14.00 6.76
CA GLY A 27 -1.17 -13.52 6.78
C GLY A 27 -0.97 -12.14 6.16
N GLY A 28 -2.04 -11.36 5.94
CA GLY A 28 -1.95 -10.00 5.41
C GLY A 28 -3.00 -9.68 4.35
N LEU A 29 -2.65 -8.78 3.42
CA LEU A 29 -3.49 -8.41 2.29
C LEU A 29 -2.99 -9.09 1.01
N GLU A 30 -3.78 -9.99 0.47
CA GLU A 30 -3.52 -10.56 -0.85
C GLU A 30 -3.95 -9.57 -1.94
N CYS A 31 -3.02 -9.19 -2.80
CA CYS A 31 -3.24 -8.33 -3.95
C CYS A 31 -3.10 -9.14 -5.24
N SER A 32 -4.23 -9.42 -5.87
CA SER A 32 -4.33 -10.20 -7.12
C SER A 32 -4.56 -9.27 -8.30
N PHE A 33 -3.63 -9.34 -9.26
CA PHE A 33 -3.63 -8.52 -10.46
C PHE A 33 -4.23 -9.31 -11.62
N LEU A 34 -5.41 -8.89 -12.08
CA LEU A 34 -6.10 -9.52 -13.18
C LEU A 34 -5.77 -8.82 -14.50
N ARG A 35 -5.66 -9.59 -15.58
CA ARG A 35 -5.64 -9.10 -16.96
C ARG A 35 -6.55 -10.01 -17.78
N GLU A 36 -7.49 -9.41 -18.52
CA GLU A 36 -8.41 -10.14 -19.41
C GLU A 36 -9.17 -11.28 -18.69
N GLY A 37 -9.48 -11.09 -17.40
CA GLY A 37 -10.19 -12.09 -16.58
C GLY A 37 -9.30 -13.12 -15.88
N PHE A 38 -7.99 -13.15 -16.15
CA PHE A 38 -7.05 -14.10 -15.55
C PHE A 38 -6.12 -13.43 -14.54
N THR A 39 -5.79 -14.15 -13.47
CA THR A 39 -4.79 -13.69 -12.48
C THR A 39 -3.39 -13.79 -13.10
N ASN A 40 -2.78 -12.63 -13.33
CA ASN A 40 -1.44 -12.52 -13.89
C ASN A 40 -0.36 -12.55 -12.80
N ASN A 41 -0.63 -11.92 -11.65
CA ASN A 41 0.33 -11.84 -10.56
C ASN A 41 -0.40 -11.76 -9.21
N VAL A 42 0.22 -12.29 -8.17
CA VAL A 42 -0.27 -12.20 -6.78
C VAL A 42 0.86 -11.70 -5.89
N VAL A 43 0.54 -10.70 -5.07
CA VAL A 43 1.46 -10.12 -4.10
C VAL A 43 0.79 -10.16 -2.72
N LEU A 44 1.40 -10.90 -1.79
CA LEU A 44 0.98 -10.88 -0.39
C LEU A 44 1.69 -9.74 0.33
N ILE A 45 0.92 -8.76 0.81
CA ILE A 45 1.39 -7.63 1.58
C ILE A 45 1.24 -7.95 3.07
N LYS A 46 2.36 -8.01 3.78
CA LYS A 46 2.40 -8.27 5.23
C LYS A 46 2.53 -7.00 6.08
N ASP A 47 2.91 -5.89 5.47
CA ASP A 47 3.06 -4.61 6.17
C ASP A 47 1.69 -3.96 6.35
N ASP A 48 1.30 -3.73 7.60
CA ASP A 48 -0.03 -3.23 7.94
C ASP A 48 -0.29 -1.83 7.39
N VAL A 49 0.72 -0.95 7.38
CA VAL A 49 0.59 0.42 6.86
C VAL A 49 0.28 0.40 5.38
N LEU A 50 1.01 -0.42 4.62
CA LEU A 50 0.77 -0.58 3.19
C LEU A 50 -0.57 -1.27 2.92
N ALA A 51 -0.93 -2.30 3.70
CA ALA A 51 -2.19 -3.01 3.57
C ALA A 51 -3.40 -2.09 3.82
N GLU A 52 -3.38 -1.31 4.90
CA GLU A 52 -4.43 -0.34 5.22
C GLU A 52 -4.58 0.73 4.13
N ALA A 53 -3.44 1.28 3.67
CA ALA A 53 -3.44 2.29 2.61
C ALA A 53 -3.99 1.74 1.27
N LEU A 54 -3.71 0.48 0.94
CA LEU A 54 -4.25 -0.17 -0.26
C LEU A 54 -5.76 -0.39 -0.15
N ILE A 55 -6.23 -0.94 0.98
CA ILE A 55 -7.66 -1.17 1.20
C ILE A 55 -8.45 0.13 1.10
N SER A 56 -7.94 1.22 1.66
CA SER A 56 -8.62 2.53 1.60
C SER A 56 -8.60 3.18 0.20
N SER A 57 -7.76 2.68 -0.71
CA SER A 57 -7.67 3.19 -2.08
C SER A 57 -8.68 2.54 -3.04
N GLY A 58 -9.39 1.49 -2.62
CA GLY A 58 -10.36 0.78 -3.46
C GLY A 58 -11.76 0.67 -2.85
N VAL A 59 -12.72 0.30 -3.68
CA VAL A 59 -14.11 0.09 -3.26
C VAL A 59 -14.34 -1.40 -3.09
N ASN A 60 -14.73 -1.82 -1.89
CA ASN A 60 -14.95 -3.25 -1.55
C ASN A 60 -13.76 -4.15 -1.91
N GLY A 61 -12.53 -3.64 -1.80
CA GLY A 61 -11.32 -4.38 -2.13
C GLY A 61 -11.04 -4.50 -3.63
N ILE A 62 -11.67 -3.68 -4.47
CA ILE A 62 -11.48 -3.71 -5.93
C ILE A 62 -11.03 -2.33 -6.42
N ILE A 63 -10.06 -2.32 -7.33
CA ILE A 63 -9.71 -1.15 -8.14
C ILE A 63 -9.68 -1.60 -9.60
N ALA A 64 -10.55 -1.04 -10.44
CA ALA A 64 -10.72 -1.45 -11.83
C ALA A 64 -10.98 -0.25 -12.75
N GLY A 65 -10.85 -0.46 -14.06
CA GLY A 65 -11.23 0.54 -15.06
C GLY A 65 -10.54 1.90 -14.86
N VAL A 66 -11.33 2.98 -14.84
CA VAL A 66 -10.82 4.36 -14.69
C VAL A 66 -10.12 4.55 -13.34
N ASP A 67 -10.65 3.98 -12.26
CA ASP A 67 -10.06 4.10 -10.92
C ASP A 67 -8.66 3.48 -10.87
N LEU A 68 -8.43 2.41 -11.61
CA LEU A 68 -7.10 1.80 -11.70
C LEU A 68 -6.12 2.67 -12.47
N LEU A 69 -6.57 3.35 -13.53
CA LEU A 69 -5.74 4.30 -14.28
C LEU A 69 -5.33 5.49 -13.41
N VAL A 70 -6.27 6.03 -12.62
CA VAL A 70 -6.00 7.11 -11.65
C VAL A 70 -5.06 6.62 -10.56
N PHE A 71 -5.29 5.43 -10.01
CA PHE A 71 -4.41 4.87 -8.98
C PHE A 71 -2.99 4.65 -9.50
N ARG A 72 -2.83 4.18 -10.74
CA ARG A 72 -1.52 4.01 -11.40
C ARG A 72 -0.77 5.33 -11.55
N SER A 73 -1.44 6.37 -12.05
CA SER A 73 -0.80 7.67 -12.24
C SER A 73 -0.40 8.31 -10.90
N ALA A 74 -1.19 8.08 -9.85
CA ALA A 74 -0.92 8.55 -8.49
C ALA A 74 0.00 7.61 -7.67
N PHE A 75 0.44 6.48 -8.22
CA PHE A 75 1.12 5.43 -7.44
C PHE A 75 2.43 5.90 -6.80
N ASN A 76 3.16 6.82 -7.44
CA ASN A 76 4.38 7.39 -6.87
C ASN A 76 4.08 8.21 -5.61
N THR A 77 3.05 9.05 -5.65
CA THR A 77 2.60 9.83 -4.49
C THR A 77 2.05 8.92 -3.39
N PHE A 78 1.29 7.89 -3.76
CA PHE A 78 0.85 6.85 -2.83
C PHE A 78 2.05 6.20 -2.13
N SER A 79 3.04 5.76 -2.90
CA SER A 79 4.26 5.13 -2.38
C SER A 79 5.04 6.04 -1.42
N LEU A 80 5.12 7.33 -1.73
CA LEU A 80 5.77 8.31 -0.86
C LEU A 80 5.03 8.46 0.46
N ARG A 81 3.69 8.59 0.44
CA ARG A 81 2.86 8.70 1.64
C ARG A 81 3.01 7.49 2.55
N VAL A 82 2.99 6.28 1.98
CA VAL A 82 3.18 5.03 2.74
C VAL A 82 4.57 4.98 3.38
N LYS A 83 5.63 5.31 2.61
CA LYS A 83 7.00 5.34 3.14
C LYS A 83 7.17 6.37 4.26
N ALA A 84 6.61 7.57 4.08
CA ALA A 84 6.65 8.61 5.09
C ALA A 84 5.95 8.16 6.38
N ARG A 85 4.73 7.62 6.28
CA ARG A 85 3.98 7.10 7.43
C ARG A 85 4.73 5.98 8.15
N LYS A 86 5.36 5.07 7.40
CA LYS A 86 6.20 4.02 7.99
C LYS A 86 7.40 4.59 8.73
N LEU A 87 8.10 5.55 8.13
CA LEU A 87 9.24 6.22 8.75
C LEU A 87 8.84 6.95 10.04
N TYR A 88 7.69 7.64 10.03
CA TYR A 88 7.14 8.28 11.23
C TYR A 88 6.86 7.29 12.36
N GLN A 89 6.28 6.12 12.04
CA GLN A 89 6.06 5.07 13.05
C GLN A 89 7.37 4.51 13.62
N GLU A 90 8.36 4.28 12.75
CA GLU A 90 9.69 3.80 13.17
C GLU A 90 10.40 4.82 14.06
N LEU A 91 10.36 6.11 13.69
CA LEU A 91 10.88 7.21 14.49
C LEU A 91 10.18 7.29 15.85
N HIS A 92 8.85 7.29 15.86
CA HIS A 92 8.05 7.36 17.09
C HIS A 92 8.36 6.19 18.03
N ALA A 93 8.49 4.97 17.51
CA ALA A 93 8.85 3.79 18.31
C ALA A 93 10.29 3.84 18.88
N SER A 94 11.20 4.57 18.20
CA SER A 94 12.60 4.68 18.59
C SER A 94 12.90 5.82 19.57
N LEU A 95 11.96 6.75 19.77
CA LEU A 95 12.19 7.96 20.55
C LEU A 95 11.81 7.80 22.03
N PRO A 96 12.58 8.41 22.96
CA PRO A 96 12.18 8.52 24.35
C PRO A 96 10.84 9.27 24.47
N ALA A 97 10.01 8.90 25.45
CA ALA A 97 8.65 9.43 25.64
C ALA A 97 8.56 10.97 25.64
N ALA A 98 9.62 11.69 26.05
CA ALA A 98 9.69 13.14 26.03
C ALA A 98 9.66 13.76 24.62
N ASN A 99 10.12 13.04 23.59
CA ASN A 99 10.20 13.53 22.21
C ASN A 99 9.02 13.06 21.34
N ALA A 100 8.24 12.08 21.81
CA ALA A 100 7.06 11.56 21.11
C ALA A 100 5.97 12.65 20.96
N ALA A 101 5.72 13.43 22.02
CA ALA A 101 4.74 14.51 22.02
C ALA A 101 5.04 15.61 20.98
N MET A 102 6.33 15.82 20.63
CA MET A 102 6.73 16.81 19.62
C MET A 102 6.46 16.30 18.19
N LEU A 103 6.53 14.98 17.97
CA LEU A 103 6.21 14.37 16.67
C LEU A 103 4.70 14.34 16.40
N ASP A 104 3.90 14.07 17.43
CA ASP A 104 2.43 14.08 17.30
C ASP A 104 1.91 15.47 16.88
N ALA A 105 2.55 16.54 17.35
CA ALA A 105 2.23 17.91 16.95
C ALA A 105 2.57 18.25 15.48
N ILE A 106 3.49 17.50 14.86
CA ILE A 106 3.91 17.69 13.46
C ILE A 106 3.10 16.79 12.51
N ALA A 107 2.55 15.68 13.02
CA ALA A 107 1.78 14.70 12.24
C ALA A 107 0.27 15.01 12.14
N ALA A 108 -0.23 15.99 12.88
CA ALA A 108 -1.61 16.52 12.81
C ALA A 108 -1.82 17.44 11.60
#